data_AF-A0A173MIG0-F1
#
_entry.id   AF-A0A173MIG0-F1
#
_cell.length_a   1.000
_cell.length_b   1.000
_cell.length_c   1.000
_cell.angle_alpha   90.00
_cell.angle_beta   90.00
_cell.angle_gamma   90.00
#
_symmetry.space_group_name_H-M   'P 1'
#
loop_
_entity.id
_entity.type
_entity.pdbx_description
1 polymer ?
#
loop_
_entity_poly.entity_id
_entity_poly.type
_entity_poly.pdbx_seq_one_letter_code
_entity_poly.pdbx_strand_id
1 'polypeptide(L)' 'MATHDIFNAVKVATHIGIMKQGSLVHTVKAGNISAAELQQLYLETI' A
#
# COMPACT_ATOMS: atom_id res chain seq x y z
N MET A 1 4.93 10.49 -3.25
CA MET A 1 5.91 9.50 -3.77
C MET A 1 5.13 8.28 -4.23
N ALA A 2 5.45 7.69 -5.38
CA ALA A 2 4.92 6.40 -5.81
C ALA A 2 6.08 5.40 -5.84
N THR A 3 5.89 4.20 -5.30
CA THR A 3 6.92 3.15 -5.24
C THR A 3 6.28 1.77 -5.28
N HIS A 4 7.03 0.79 -5.81
CA HIS A 4 6.69 -0.63 -5.72
C HIS A 4 7.29 -1.31 -4.48
N ASP A 5 8.16 -0.61 -3.74
CA ASP A 5 8.72 -1.12 -2.49
C ASP A 5 7.73 -0.92 -1.34
N ILE A 6 6.85 -1.91 -1.18
CA ILE A 6 5.80 -1.98 -0.17
C ILE A 6 6.39 -1.94 1.25
N PHE A 7 7.56 -2.54 1.47
CA PHE A 7 8.20 -2.62 2.79
C PHE A 7 8.73 -1.26 3.25
N ASN A 8 9.36 -0.53 2.33
CA ASN A 8 9.79 0.84 2.63
C ASN A 8 8.59 1.79 2.71
N ALA A 9 7.54 1.61 1.90
CA ALA A 9 6.34 2.44 1.94
C ALA A 9 5.69 2.46 3.34
N VAL A 10 5.57 1.31 4.02
CA VAL A 10 5.01 1.23 5.39
C VAL A 10 5.86 1.95 6.44
N LYS A 11 7.17 2.05 6.22
CA LYS A 11 8.10 2.67 7.17
C LYS A 11 8.16 4.19 7.05
N VAL A 12 7.99 4.73 5.85
CA VAL A 12 8.22 6.16 5.55
C VAL A 12 6.93 6.94 5.29
N ALA A 13 5.84 6.27 4.90
CA ALA A 13 4.58 6.92 4.62
C ALA A 13 3.69 7.00 5.87
N THR A 14 2.82 8.00 5.93
CA THR A 14 1.72 8.06 6.91
C THR A 14 0.45 7.42 6.38
N HIS A 15 0.25 7.50 5.06
CA HIS A 15 -0.88 6.94 4.33
C HIS A 15 -0.37 6.27 3.06
N ILE A 16 -0.96 5.13 2.73
CA ILE A 16 -0.57 4.31 1.59
C ILE A 16 -1.80 4.08 0.73
N GLY A 17 -1.65 4.37 -0.56
CA GLY A 17 -2.67 4.14 -1.57
C GLY A 17 -2.26 3.03 -2.52
N ILE A 18 -3.18 2.10 -2.81
CA ILE A 18 -2.99 1.10 -3.88
C ILE A 18 -3.75 1.58 -5.11
N MET A 19 -3.03 1.77 -6.21
CA MET A 19 -3.61 2.15 -7.49
C MET A 19 -3.68 0.95 -8.44
N LYS A 20 -4.81 0.78 -9.14
CA LYS A 20 -5.01 -0.21 -10.20
C LYS A 20 -5.62 0.47 -11.41
N GLN A 21 -5.03 0.27 -12.60
CA GLN A 21 -5.56 0.79 -13.87
C GLN A 21 -5.85 2.31 -13.85
N GLY A 22 -5.03 3.09 -13.14
CA GLY A 22 -5.21 4.55 -13.03
C GLY A 22 -6.23 5.01 -11.98
N SER A 23 -6.87 4.09 -11.25
CA SER A 23 -7.77 4.40 -10.14
C SER A 23 -7.15 4.03 -8.79
N LEU A 24 -7.43 4.82 -7.75
CA LEU A 24 -7.05 4.51 -6.38
C LEU A 24 -8.09 3.53 -5.79
N VAL A 25 -7.68 2.30 -5.54
CA VAL A 25 -8.59 1.22 -5.11
C VAL A 25 -8.63 1.09 -3.59
N HIS A 26 -7.48 1.26 -2.93
CA HIS A 26 -7.40 1.17 -1.47
C HIS A 26 -6.59 2.32 -0.91
N THR A 27 -6.97 2.77 0.28
CA THR A 27 -6.20 3.72 1.09
C THR A 27 -6.15 3.21 2.51
N VAL A 28 -4.94 3.07 3.04
CA VAL A 28 -4.70 2.55 4.39
C VAL A 28 -3.72 3.46 5.13
N LYS A 29 -3.91 3.59 6.45
CA LYS A 29 -2.93 4.27 7.30
C LYS A 29 -1.76 3.33 7.57
N ALA A 30 -0.53 3.80 7.33
CA ALA A 30 0.67 3.00 7.52
C ALA A 30 0.83 2.52 8.98
N GLY A 31 0.34 3.30 9.96
CA GLY A 31 0.37 2.91 11.38
C GLY A 31 -0.63 1.81 11.76
N ASN A 32 -1.57 1.45 10.89
CA ASN A 32 -2.63 0.47 11.15
C ASN A 32 -2.49 -0.81 10.32
N ILE A 33 -1.44 -0.95 9.52
CA ILE A 33 -1.23 -2.11 8.64
C ILE A 33 0.23 -2.52 8.64
N SER A 34 0.50 -3.82 8.72
CA SER A 34 1.84 -4.36 8.55
C SER A 34 2.22 -4.46 7.07
N ALA A 35 3.53 -4.52 6.77
CA ALA A 35 4.00 -4.70 5.40
C ALA A 35 3.50 -6.02 4.77
N ALA A 36 3.34 -7.07 5.56
CA ALA A 36 2.80 -8.35 5.11
C ALA A 36 1.32 -8.24 4.71
N GLU A 37 0.50 -7.57 5.53
CA GLU A 37 -0.92 -7.35 5.24
C GLU A 37 -1.10 -6.46 4.01
N LEU A 38 -0.29 -5.40 3.88
CA LEU A 38 -0.34 -4.53 2.71
C LEU A 38 0.03 -5.28 1.42
N GLN A 39 1.03 -6.17 1.48
CA GLN A 39 1.40 -7.02 0.35
C GLN A 39 0.26 -7.98 -0.03
N GLN A 40 -0.42 -8.55 0.96
CA GLN A 40 -1.57 -9.43 0.72
C GLN A 40 -2.71 -8.66 0.04
N LEU A 41 -3.04 -7.48 0.55
CA LEU A 41 -4.05 -6.59 -0.03
C LEU A 41 -3.71 -6.21 -1.48
N TYR A 42 -2.43 -5.97 -1.76
CA TYR A 42 -1.94 -5.72 -3.11
C TYR A 42 -2.14 -6.93 -4.03
N LEU A 43 -1.82 -8.15 -3.58
CA LEU A 43 -2.01 -9.38 -4.35
C LEU A 43 -3.49 -9.68 -4.63
N GLU A 44 -4.39 -9.41 -3.68
CA GLU A 44 -5.83 -9.52 -3.88
C GLU A 44 -6.38 -8.48 -4.85
N THR A 45 -5.71 -7.33 -4.94
CA THR A 45 -6.11 -6.24 -5.85
C THR A 45 -5.61 -6.46 -7.27
N ILE A 46 -4.74 -7.44 -7.55
CA ILE A 46 -4.23 -7.72 -8.91
C ILE A 46 -5.30 -8.41 -9.77
#